data_AF-A0A2W7UX85-F1
#
_entry.id   AF-A0A2W7UX85-F1
#
_cell.length_a   1.000
_cell.length_b   1.000
_cell.length_c   1.000
_cell.angle_alpha   90.00
_cell.angle_beta   90.00
_cell.angle_gamma   90.00
#
_symmetry.space_group_name_H-M   'P 1'
#
loop_
_entity.id
_entity.type
_entity.pdbx_description
1 polymer ?
#
loop_
_entity_poly.entity_id
_entity_poly.type
_entity_poly.pdbx_seq_one_letter_code
_entity_poly.pdbx_strand_id
1 'polypeptide(L)'
;LIRFSSPAADALVRNALAEAVVARLDTDFVDPKKAAVADVSPASITHDVKGTASTGNPDADAEAAFGQFVAANLQPTGAVWLMSSTNALALSMRKNALGQKEYPDMTLLGGSFQGLPVIVSQYVGDQLVLVNAPDIYLADDGGVAVDMSR
;
A
#
# COMPACT_ATOMS: atom_id res chain seq x y z
N LEU A 1 -23.13 -34.22 7.79
CA LEU A 1 -23.38 -32.84 8.24
C LEU A 1 -23.07 -31.75 7.19
N ILE A 2 -22.86 -32.07 5.90
CA ILE A 2 -22.51 -31.09 4.83
C ILE A 2 -23.69 -30.74 3.89
N ARG A 3 -24.89 -31.30 4.11
CA ARG A 3 -26.04 -31.15 3.19
C ARG A 3 -27.05 -30.03 3.52
N PHE A 4 -26.75 -29.15 4.47
CA PHE A 4 -27.61 -28.00 4.81
C PHE A 4 -26.87 -26.66 4.82
N SER A 5 -25.72 -26.56 4.15
CA SER A 5 -25.04 -25.27 3.94
C SER A 5 -25.81 -24.46 2.90
N SER A 6 -26.70 -23.62 3.43
CA SER A 6 -27.59 -22.71 2.70
C SER A 6 -26.82 -21.72 1.80
N PRO A 7 -27.50 -20.98 0.90
CA PRO A 7 -26.91 -19.89 0.11
C PRO A 7 -26.10 -18.86 0.92
N ALA A 8 -26.36 -18.77 2.23
CA ALA A 8 -25.61 -17.92 3.15
C ALA A 8 -24.17 -18.42 3.40
N ALA A 9 -23.92 -19.73 3.39
CA ALA A 9 -22.58 -20.28 3.55
C ALA A 9 -21.73 -20.05 2.28
N ASP A 10 -22.33 -20.14 1.10
CA ASP A 10 -21.65 -19.86 -0.17
C ASP A 10 -21.33 -18.37 -0.34
N ALA A 11 -22.25 -17.47 0.04
CA ALA A 11 -21.99 -16.03 0.09
C ALA A 11 -20.88 -15.68 1.10
N LEU A 12 -20.84 -16.35 2.25
CA LEU A 12 -19.82 -16.10 3.28
C LEU A 12 -18.44 -16.61 2.85
N VAL A 13 -18.37 -17.76 2.18
CA VAL A 13 -17.13 -18.26 1.58
C VAL A 13 -16.67 -17.37 0.43
N ARG A 14 -17.57 -16.91 -0.44
CA ARG A 14 -17.23 -15.97 -1.53
C ARG A 14 -16.69 -14.65 -1.00
N ASN A 15 -17.34 -14.05 0.00
CA ASN A 15 -16.88 -12.80 0.59
C ASN A 15 -15.52 -12.96 1.28
N ALA A 16 -15.33 -14.06 2.03
CA ALA A 16 -14.04 -14.35 2.65
C ALA A 16 -12.93 -14.61 1.62
N LEU A 17 -13.26 -15.27 0.50
CA LEU A 17 -12.31 -15.50 -0.60
C LEU A 17 -11.96 -14.18 -1.29
N ALA A 18 -12.95 -13.31 -1.54
CA ALA A 18 -12.73 -11.99 -2.12
C ALA A 18 -11.84 -11.11 -1.23
N GLU A 19 -12.11 -11.08 0.08
CA GLU A 19 -11.26 -10.37 1.05
C GLU A 19 -9.84 -10.94 1.09
N ALA A 20 -9.68 -12.26 1.08
CA ALA A 20 -8.37 -12.90 1.07
C ALA A 20 -7.59 -12.60 -0.22
N VAL A 21 -8.26 -12.53 -1.38
CA VAL A 21 -7.65 -12.16 -2.66
C VAL A 21 -7.22 -10.70 -2.64
N VAL A 22 -8.06 -9.78 -2.15
CA VAL A 22 -7.71 -8.35 -2.03
C VAL A 22 -6.52 -8.17 -1.07
N ALA A 23 -6.55 -8.83 0.09
CA ALA A 23 -5.45 -8.80 1.05
C ALA A 23 -4.13 -9.31 0.44
N ARG A 24 -4.21 -10.39 -0.33
CA ARG A 24 -3.06 -10.96 -1.02
C ARG A 24 -2.55 -10.03 -2.13
N LEU A 25 -3.45 -9.41 -2.89
CA LEU A 25 -3.11 -8.47 -3.95
C LEU A 25 -2.38 -7.26 -3.37
N ASP A 26 -2.92 -6.63 -2.33
CA ASP A 26 -2.31 -5.47 -1.68
C ASP A 26 -0.92 -5.80 -1.11
N THR A 27 -0.79 -6.97 -0.46
CA THR A 27 0.49 -7.43 0.09
C THR A 27 1.51 -7.69 -1.01
N ASP A 28 1.14 -8.46 -2.04
CA ASP A 28 2.03 -8.77 -3.16
C ASP A 28 2.36 -7.51 -3.98
N PHE A 29 1.51 -6.47 -3.98
CA PHE A 29 1.76 -5.22 -4.70
C PHE A 29 2.87 -4.39 -4.05
N VAL A 30 2.99 -4.40 -2.73
CA VAL A 30 3.95 -3.56 -1.99
C VAL A 30 5.14 -4.33 -1.39
N ASP A 31 5.14 -5.66 -1.42
CA ASP A 31 6.24 -6.49 -0.87
C ASP A 31 7.52 -6.42 -1.73
N PRO A 32 8.63 -5.82 -1.26
CA PRO A 32 9.86 -5.72 -2.03
C PRO A 32 10.47 -7.07 -2.44
N LYS A 33 10.10 -8.16 -1.77
CA LYS A 33 10.59 -9.52 -2.05
C LYS A 33 9.80 -10.24 -3.14
N LYS A 34 8.67 -9.68 -3.57
CA LYS A 34 7.84 -10.28 -4.62
C LYS A 34 8.48 -10.06 -5.99
N ALA A 35 9.25 -11.06 -6.43
CA ALA A 35 9.78 -11.12 -7.78
C ALA A 35 8.70 -11.52 -8.80
N ALA A 36 8.91 -11.10 -10.04
CA ALA A 36 8.08 -11.55 -11.16
C ALA A 36 8.27 -13.06 -11.38
N VAL A 37 7.16 -13.75 -11.59
CA VAL A 37 7.15 -15.14 -12.06
C VAL A 37 6.63 -15.09 -13.49
N ALA A 38 7.46 -15.50 -14.44
CA ALA A 38 7.11 -15.50 -15.86
C ALA A 38 5.78 -16.21 -16.09
N ASP A 39 4.88 -15.56 -16.83
CA ASP A 39 3.55 -16.05 -17.20
C ASP A 39 2.60 -16.36 -16.03
N VAL A 40 2.95 -15.98 -14.78
CA VAL A 40 2.17 -16.29 -13.58
C VAL A 40 1.83 -15.05 -12.75
N SER A 41 2.81 -14.18 -12.46
CA SER A 41 2.55 -12.97 -11.68
C SER A 41 3.61 -11.89 -11.88
N PRO A 42 3.22 -10.60 -11.94
CA PRO A 42 4.18 -9.50 -11.98
C PRO A 42 4.99 -9.39 -10.66
N ALA A 43 6.10 -8.65 -10.72
CA ALA A 43 6.83 -8.21 -9.52
C ALA A 43 6.04 -7.11 -8.79
N SER A 44 6.31 -6.89 -7.51
CA SER A 44 5.75 -5.75 -6.78
C SER A 44 6.31 -4.42 -7.31
N ILE A 45 5.60 -3.33 -7.04
CA ILE A 45 6.07 -1.98 -7.40
C ILE A 45 7.28 -1.52 -6.57
N THR A 46 7.59 -2.23 -5.49
CA THR A 46 8.75 -1.99 -4.63
C THR A 46 9.87 -3.01 -4.86
N HIS A 47 9.69 -3.95 -5.80
CA HIS A 47 10.74 -4.92 -6.14
C HIS A 47 11.95 -4.20 -6.75
N ASP A 48 13.14 -4.59 -6.31
CA ASP A 48 14.42 -3.94 -6.65
C ASP A 48 14.55 -2.45 -6.27
N VAL A 49 13.55 -1.86 -5.59
CA VAL A 49 13.69 -0.54 -5.00
C VAL A 49 14.66 -0.62 -3.83
N LYS A 50 15.75 0.14 -3.92
CA LYS A 50 16.71 0.27 -2.83
C LYS A 50 16.13 1.16 -1.72
N GLY A 51 15.26 0.58 -0.90
CA GLY A 51 14.64 1.27 0.23
C GLY A 51 15.67 1.87 1.18
N THR A 52 15.36 3.05 1.71
CA THR A 52 16.12 3.66 2.80
C THR A 52 15.64 3.09 4.13
N ALA A 53 16.58 2.72 4.99
CA ALA A 53 16.23 2.31 6.35
C ALA A 53 15.60 3.51 7.09
N SER A 54 14.47 3.28 7.76
CA SER A 54 13.83 4.32 8.55
C SER A 54 14.75 4.77 9.68
N THR A 55 14.82 6.09 9.85
CA THR A 55 15.55 6.74 10.94
C THR A 55 14.67 6.94 12.19
N GLY A 56 13.38 6.62 12.11
CA GLY A 56 12.37 6.94 13.13
C GLY A 56 11.94 8.41 13.13
N ASN A 57 12.51 9.23 12.25
CA ASN A 57 12.07 10.59 11.97
C ASN A 57 11.37 10.63 10.59
N PRO A 58 10.03 10.72 10.55
CA PRO A 58 9.24 10.79 9.32
C PRO A 58 9.64 11.93 8.38
N ASP A 59 10.08 13.08 8.91
CA ASP A 59 10.51 14.18 8.04
C ASP A 59 11.82 13.84 7.32
N ALA A 60 12.79 13.27 8.03
CA ALA A 60 14.06 12.83 7.45
C ALA A 60 13.85 11.64 6.49
N ASP A 61 12.97 10.71 6.84
CA ASP A 61 12.63 9.56 6.00
C ASP A 61 11.89 10.00 4.73
N ALA A 62 10.99 10.99 4.83
CA ALA A 62 10.32 11.57 3.67
C ALA A 62 11.28 12.35 2.78
N GLU A 63 12.20 13.14 3.35
CA GLU A 63 13.25 13.83 2.61
C GLU A 63 14.13 12.83 1.84
N ALA A 64 14.52 11.72 2.48
CA ALA A 64 15.29 10.67 1.83
C ALA A 64 14.52 10.03 0.65
N ALA A 65 13.22 9.76 0.82
CA ALA A 65 12.38 9.23 -0.25
C ALA A 65 12.23 10.21 -1.42
N PHE A 66 11.99 11.50 -1.15
CA PHE A 66 11.99 12.54 -2.19
C PHE A 66 13.34 12.66 -2.89
N GLY A 67 14.44 12.57 -2.14
CA GLY A 67 15.80 12.58 -2.70
C GLY A 67 16.02 11.46 -3.71
N GLN A 68 15.47 10.26 -3.47
CA GLN A 68 15.53 9.16 -4.44
C GLN A 68 14.73 9.46 -5.71
N PHE A 69 13.54 10.06 -5.60
CA PHE A 69 12.74 10.47 -6.75
C PHE A 69 13.45 11.51 -7.62
N VAL A 70 14.05 12.52 -6.98
CA VAL A 70 14.83 13.55 -7.68
C VAL A 70 16.06 12.95 -8.35
N ALA A 71 16.80 12.06 -7.67
CA ALA A 71 17.96 11.37 -8.24
C ALA A 71 17.58 10.48 -9.44
N ALA A 72 16.37 9.93 -9.45
CA ALA A 72 15.80 9.18 -10.56
C ALA A 72 15.22 10.08 -11.68
N ASN A 73 15.29 11.41 -11.54
CA ASN A 73 14.74 12.40 -12.45
C ASN A 73 13.22 12.26 -12.67
N LEU A 74 12.50 11.81 -11.63
CA LEU A 74 11.05 11.67 -11.60
C LEU A 74 10.40 12.91 -10.98
N GLN A 75 9.31 13.38 -11.56
CA GLN A 75 8.57 14.54 -11.05
C GLN A 75 7.48 14.06 -10.07
N PRO A 76 7.53 14.43 -8.78
CA PRO A 76 6.59 13.91 -7.77
C PRO A 76 5.19 14.54 -7.83
N THR A 77 4.86 15.28 -8.90
CA THR A 77 3.60 16.03 -9.03
C THR A 77 2.33 15.16 -9.01
N GLY A 78 2.46 13.87 -9.30
CA GLY A 78 1.39 12.87 -9.17
C GLY A 78 1.68 11.81 -8.10
N ALA A 79 2.67 12.03 -7.25
CA ALA A 79 3.09 11.04 -6.29
C ALA A 79 2.11 10.94 -5.11
N VAL A 80 1.98 9.73 -4.57
CA VAL A 80 1.13 9.40 -3.43
C VAL A 80 1.96 8.64 -2.41
N TRP A 81 1.63 8.81 -1.14
CA TRP A 81 2.21 8.03 -0.05
C TRP A 81 1.35 6.81 0.24
N LEU A 82 1.99 5.65 0.41
CA LEU A 82 1.36 4.45 0.99
C LEU A 82 1.93 4.22 2.39
N MET A 83 1.05 3.99 3.36
CA MET A 83 1.42 3.60 4.73
C MET A 83 0.30 2.82 5.41
N SER A 84 0.60 2.17 6.55
CA SER A 84 -0.43 1.54 7.38
C SER A 84 -1.25 2.55 8.18
N SER A 85 -2.43 2.14 8.62
CA SER A 85 -3.30 2.93 9.49
C SER A 85 -2.63 3.24 10.84
N THR A 86 -1.80 2.32 11.34
CA THR A 86 -0.99 2.53 12.54
C THR A 86 0.01 3.67 12.35
N ASN A 87 0.72 3.69 11.22
CA ASN A 87 1.67 4.77 10.90
C ASN A 87 0.94 6.11 10.69
N ALA A 88 -0.19 6.10 9.96
CA ALA A 88 -1.00 7.30 9.75
C ALA A 88 -1.54 7.87 11.09
N LEU A 89 -1.98 7.01 12.00
CA LEU A 89 -2.39 7.39 13.35
C LEU A 89 -1.22 7.98 14.14
N ALA A 90 -0.06 7.33 14.12
CA ALA A 90 1.14 7.80 14.82
C ALA A 90 1.52 9.22 14.36
N LEU A 91 1.50 9.49 13.05
CA LEU A 91 1.72 10.83 12.50
C LEU A 91 0.64 11.82 12.94
N SER A 92 -0.64 11.43 12.92
CA SER A 92 -1.75 12.32 13.32
C SER A 92 -1.73 12.76 14.79
N MET A 93 -1.03 12.02 15.65
CA MET A 93 -0.89 12.29 17.07
C MET A 93 0.39 13.05 17.43
N ARG A 94 1.35 13.18 16.49
CA ARG A 94 2.59 13.91 16.72
C ARG A 94 2.33 15.39 16.98
N LYS A 95 3.09 15.93 17.93
CA LYS A 95 3.01 17.33 18.32
C LYS A 95 4.41 17.93 18.37
N ASN A 96 4.51 19.18 17.93
CA ASN A 96 5.74 19.95 18.04
C ASN A 96 5.98 20.41 19.49
N ALA A 97 7.12 21.06 19.73
CA ALA A 97 7.49 21.58 21.05
C ALA A 97 6.48 22.60 21.64
N LEU A 98 5.62 23.19 20.81
CA LEU A 98 4.56 24.13 21.21
C LEU A 98 3.22 23.41 21.48
N GLY A 99 3.18 22.08 21.38
CA GLY A 99 1.97 21.28 21.62
C GLY A 99 0.97 21.28 20.47
N GLN A 100 1.31 21.89 19.34
CA GLN A 100 0.48 21.89 18.12
C GLN A 100 0.73 20.60 17.35
N LYS A 101 -0.29 20.10 16.63
CA LYS A 101 -0.11 18.95 15.75
C LYS A 101 0.92 19.26 14.68
N GLU A 102 1.87 18.36 14.51
CA GLU A 102 2.94 18.48 13.52
C GLU A 102 2.41 18.22 12.11
N TYR A 103 1.49 17.26 11.98
CA TYR A 103 0.78 16.94 10.73
C TYR A 103 -0.73 17.12 10.93
N PRO A 104 -1.26 18.35 10.81
CA PRO A 104 -2.66 18.65 11.11
C PRO A 104 -3.63 17.98 10.13
N ASP A 105 -3.21 17.77 8.89
CA ASP A 105 -4.02 17.17 7.82
C ASP A 105 -4.01 15.64 7.83
N MET A 106 -3.27 15.02 8.76
CA MET A 106 -3.23 13.57 8.91
C MET A 106 -4.28 13.07 9.89
N THR A 107 -4.90 11.95 9.53
CA THR A 107 -5.85 11.19 10.35
C THR A 107 -5.55 9.69 10.27
N LEU A 108 -6.25 8.87 11.05
CA LEU A 108 -6.22 7.41 10.94
C LEU A 108 -6.54 6.91 9.52
N LEU A 109 -7.40 7.65 8.80
CA LEU A 109 -7.83 7.30 7.43
C LEU A 109 -6.86 7.84 6.36
N GLY A 110 -5.73 8.42 6.76
CA GLY A 110 -4.81 9.13 5.88
C GLY A 110 -5.09 10.62 5.88
N GLY A 111 -4.83 11.27 4.74
CA GLY A 111 -4.89 12.72 4.61
C GLY A 111 -3.80 13.22 3.67
N SER A 112 -3.07 14.26 4.09
CA SER A 112 -1.90 14.77 3.36
C SER A 112 -0.65 14.68 4.23
N PHE A 113 0.43 14.17 3.65
CA PHE A 113 1.75 14.10 4.27
C PHE A 113 2.78 14.73 3.31
N GLN A 114 3.54 15.70 3.81
CA GLN A 114 4.50 16.48 3.01
C GLN A 114 3.91 17.07 1.72
N GLY A 115 2.63 17.47 1.75
CA GLY A 115 1.94 18.07 0.61
C GLY A 115 1.41 17.08 -0.43
N LEU A 116 1.57 15.76 -0.22
CA LEU A 116 1.04 14.71 -1.10
C LEU A 116 -0.04 13.88 -0.39
N PRO A 117 -1.03 13.35 -1.13
CA PRO A 117 -2.08 12.53 -0.55
C PRO A 117 -1.52 11.20 -0.03
N VAL A 118 -2.11 10.73 1.08
CA VAL A 118 -1.78 9.45 1.72
C VAL A 118 -2.90 8.46 1.49
N ILE A 119 -2.57 7.31 0.90
CA ILE A 119 -3.43 6.14 0.82
C ILE A 119 -3.03 5.18 1.94
N VAL A 120 -4.01 4.83 2.77
CA VAL A 120 -3.79 3.95 3.92
C VAL A 120 -4.22 2.54 3.56
N SER A 121 -3.33 1.57 3.73
CA SER A 121 -3.66 0.15 3.69
C SER A 121 -2.90 -0.60 4.77
N GLN A 122 -3.61 -1.44 5.53
CA GLN A 122 -3.03 -2.24 6.61
C GLN A 122 -1.97 -3.23 6.11
N TYR A 123 -2.00 -3.56 4.81
CA TYR A 123 -1.07 -4.50 4.18
C TYR A 123 0.28 -3.88 3.80
N VAL A 124 0.42 -2.55 3.92
CA VAL A 124 1.72 -1.85 3.79
C VAL A 124 2.64 -2.12 4.98
N GLY A 125 2.07 -2.55 6.12
CA GLY A 125 2.83 -2.87 7.33
C GLY A 125 3.58 -1.65 7.88
N ASP A 126 4.87 -1.83 8.18
CA ASP A 126 5.70 -0.79 8.80
C ASP A 126 6.37 0.13 7.77
N GLN A 127 6.06 -0.02 6.48
CA GLN A 127 6.71 0.74 5.42
C GLN A 127 6.08 2.13 5.22
N LEU A 128 6.92 3.06 4.76
CA LEU A 128 6.52 4.32 4.15
C LEU A 128 6.96 4.27 2.69
N VAL A 129 6.02 4.27 1.76
CA VAL A 129 6.32 4.11 0.34
C VAL A 129 5.87 5.36 -0.41
N LEU A 130 6.79 6.00 -1.13
CA LEU A 130 6.47 7.05 -2.10
C LEU A 130 6.29 6.42 -3.47
N VAL A 131 5.17 6.70 -4.11
CA VAL A 131 4.81 6.08 -5.38
C VAL A 131 4.44 7.16 -6.39
N ASN A 132 5.04 7.16 -7.59
CA ASN A 132 4.52 7.96 -8.70
C ASN A 132 3.34 7.23 -9.35
N ALA A 133 2.13 7.41 -8.80
CA ALA A 133 0.92 6.74 -9.28
C ALA A 133 0.66 6.85 -10.80
N PRO A 134 0.88 7.99 -11.49
CA PRO A 134 0.64 8.08 -12.94
C PRO A 134 1.60 7.23 -13.80
N ASP A 135 2.75 6.82 -13.25
CA ASP A 135 3.71 5.97 -13.97
C ASP A 135 3.44 4.47 -13.76
N ILE A 136 2.47 4.12 -12.90
CA ILE A 136 2.05 2.73 -12.70
C ILE A 136 0.98 2.38 -13.72
N TYR A 137 1.38 1.60 -14.72
CA TYR A 137 0.47 1.04 -15.70
C TYR A 137 -0.12 -0.27 -15.17
N LEU A 138 -1.44 -0.27 -14.93
CA LEU A 138 -2.19 -1.50 -14.73
C LEU A 138 -2.62 -2.04 -16.09
N ALA A 139 -1.98 -3.12 -16.54
CA ALA A 139 -2.50 -3.93 -17.63
C ALA A 139 -3.53 -4.92 -17.07
N ASP A 140 -4.80 -4.55 -17.14
CA ASP A 140 -5.92 -5.46 -16.83
C ASP A 140 -6.32 -6.21 -18.11
N ASP A 141 -5.81 -7.42 -18.27
CA ASP A 141 -6.29 -8.37 -19.29
C ASP A 141 -7.64 -8.91 -18.82
N GLY A 142 -8.69 -8.12 -19.02
CA GLY A 142 -10.02 -8.36 -18.46
C GLY A 142 -10.50 -9.82 -18.58
N GLY A 143 -10.60 -10.49 -17.42
CA GLY A 143 -11.28 -11.79 -17.30
C GLY A 143 -10.79 -12.64 -16.14
N VAL A 144 -11.55 -12.64 -15.03
CA VAL A 144 -11.36 -13.64 -13.96
C VAL A 144 -12.05 -14.95 -14.39
N ALA A 145 -11.27 -15.91 -14.90
CA ALA A 145 -11.75 -17.28 -15.13
C ALA A 145 -11.52 -18.13 -13.87
N VAL A 146 -12.61 -18.53 -13.21
CA VAL A 146 -12.57 -19.47 -12.07
C VAL A 146 -12.80 -20.87 -12.62
N ASP A 147 -11.76 -21.71 -12.59
CA ASP A 147 -11.88 -23.14 -12.88
C ASP A 147 -11.91 -23.94 -11.58
N MET A 148 -12.95 -24.77 -11.40
CA MET A 148 -13.08 -25.69 -10.27
C MET A 148 -12.86 -27.12 -10.78
N SER A 149 -11.74 -27.74 -10.42
CA SER A 149 -11.58 -29.19 -10.62
C SER A 149 -12.40 -29.97 -9.59
N ARG A 150 -13.05 -31.05 -10.05
CA ARG A 150 -13.77 -32.04 -9.23
C ARG A 150 -12.85 -32.92 -8.41
#